data_AF-A0AAV8XCJ6-F1
#
_entry.id   AF-A0AAV8XCJ6-F1
#
_cell.length_a   1.000
_cell.length_b   1.000
_cell.length_c   1.000
_cell.angle_alpha   90.00
_cell.angle_beta   90.00
_cell.angle_gamma   90.00
#
_symmetry.space_group_name_H-M   'P 1'
#
loop_
_entity.id
_entity.type
_entity.pdbx_description
1 polymer ?
#
loop_
_entity_poly.entity_id
_entity_poly.type
_entity_poly.pdbx_seq_one_letter_code
_entity_poly.pdbx_strand_id
1 'polypeptide(L)'
;MEQSKGENVDVSQRQEQGDVVAPQVLDVAQLMQQITALVANQMAQLTDKISESNEILRNKISETNETIAREINLVKREMSRENKNLRDQIELTNLNLNTKIDTIAANLEKQILSKVANELHNRVGKLQVEIEHNRKQIEGKIMNIDEQYASNLHVINKKLEAEDDNLREQINKIGKEKMIQYVCSRAPQTEMNIVFYGDRRIHPKIFVKNLKEYLETLSEDINVKSYIRNSLKGDAEIWYSIVEDKYETFEEFVAVFLANYLGENHQSKIRENLFNGKYRVNVGLSRERYILKKYNYVRHLEPRMPDSEIVKYFARHFSDNIRDVILIQGIDTIEKMLQYLRRIDDVKTQTQQDNIGDDKEDEKCENRNTRRDIENTNYNKDRNQGWKNYKDNRRNNDGYNRNYRRYDYRGYGRQANEENQGTNQDENQEEKRNETKKTEWNRIEEITTAMVEPGSKNQNF
;
A
#
# COMPACT_ATOMS: atom_id res chain seq x y z
N MET A 1 -1.40 85.34 5.89
CA MET A 1 -2.37 86.38 5.49
C MET A 1 -3.02 86.88 6.76
N GLU A 2 -3.11 88.21 6.90
CA GLU A 2 -3.89 88.97 7.90
C GLU A 2 -3.46 88.85 9.38
N GLN A 3 -3.50 89.88 10.22
CA GLN A 3 -3.43 91.34 10.09
C GLN A 3 -3.22 91.76 11.56
N SER A 4 -2.04 92.27 11.91
CA SER A 4 -1.78 92.85 13.23
C SER A 4 -2.42 94.23 13.30
N LYS A 5 -3.54 94.34 14.01
CA LYS A 5 -4.14 95.63 14.41
C LYS A 5 -3.59 95.99 15.78
N GLY A 6 -2.61 96.88 15.79
CA GLY A 6 -2.31 97.71 16.95
C GLY A 6 -3.41 98.75 17.08
N GLU A 7 -4.03 98.82 18.25
CA GLU A 7 -5.02 99.83 18.57
C GLU A 7 -4.44 100.77 19.63
N ASN A 8 -4.29 102.02 19.19
CA ASN A 8 -3.96 103.21 19.96
C ASN A 8 -4.99 103.46 21.07
N VAL A 9 -4.50 103.77 22.26
CA VAL A 9 -5.25 104.55 23.26
C VAL A 9 -4.30 105.69 23.67
N ASP A 10 -4.33 106.79 22.92
CA ASP A 10 -5.09 108.01 23.21
C ASP A 10 -4.83 108.55 24.63
N VAL A 11 -3.76 109.34 24.72
CA VAL A 11 -3.39 110.15 25.87
C VAL A 11 -3.72 111.59 25.48
N SER A 12 -4.81 112.14 26.02
CA SER A 12 -5.06 113.58 26.02
C SER A 12 -5.89 114.03 27.22
N GLN A 13 -5.23 114.85 28.04
CA GLN A 13 -5.69 116.08 28.70
C GLN A 13 -6.93 116.07 29.60
N ARG A 14 -6.73 116.49 30.86
CA ARG A 14 -7.49 117.57 31.56
C ARG A 14 -6.88 117.84 32.95
N GLN A 15 -6.26 119.02 33.10
CA GLN A 15 -6.81 120.21 33.80
C GLN A 15 -6.76 120.11 35.33
N GLU A 16 -5.69 120.66 35.87
CA GLU A 16 -5.61 121.23 37.22
C GLU A 16 -6.42 122.53 37.28
N GLN A 17 -7.43 122.60 38.15
CA GLN A 17 -7.81 123.82 38.85
C GLN A 17 -8.21 123.42 40.27
N GLY A 18 -7.46 123.95 41.24
CA GLY A 18 -7.71 123.76 42.65
C GLY A 18 -8.80 124.70 43.17
N ASP A 19 -9.53 124.21 44.17
CA ASP A 19 -10.17 125.05 45.15
C ASP A 19 -9.80 124.54 46.55
N VAL A 20 -9.35 125.49 47.35
CA VAL A 20 -8.82 125.35 48.71
C VAL A 20 -9.99 125.21 49.68
N VAL A 21 -10.10 124.07 50.36
CA VAL A 21 -10.93 123.91 51.56
C VAL A 21 -10.13 123.18 52.64
N ALA A 22 -9.87 123.91 53.72
CA ALA A 22 -9.50 123.56 55.10
C ALA A 22 -8.93 122.15 55.42
N PRO A 23 -7.80 122.06 56.15
CA PRO A 23 -7.27 120.78 56.60
C PRO A 23 -8.13 120.24 57.76
N GLN A 24 -9.06 119.34 57.45
CA GLN A 24 -9.40 118.32 58.43
C GLN A 24 -8.17 117.43 58.53
N VAL A 25 -7.54 117.41 59.71
CA VAL A 25 -6.54 116.40 60.06
C VAL A 25 -7.26 115.06 60.02
N LEU A 26 -7.31 114.46 58.83
CA LEU A 26 -7.75 113.10 58.64
C LEU A 26 -6.74 112.26 59.43
N ASP A 27 -7.24 111.55 60.42
CA ASP A 27 -6.48 110.60 61.21
C ASP A 27 -5.69 109.69 60.26
N VAL A 28 -4.37 109.64 60.40
CA VAL A 28 -3.47 108.82 59.57
C VAL A 28 -3.96 107.36 59.52
N ALA A 29 -4.65 106.91 60.57
CA ALA A 29 -5.33 105.62 60.60
C ALA A 29 -6.43 105.46 59.53
N GLN A 30 -7.25 106.49 59.27
CA GLN A 30 -8.29 106.45 58.22
C GLN A 30 -7.68 106.41 56.82
N LEU A 31 -6.62 107.18 56.55
CA LEU A 31 -5.91 107.14 55.27
C LEU A 31 -5.27 105.76 55.04
N MET A 32 -4.62 105.20 56.06
CA MET A 32 -4.04 103.84 56.00
C MET A 32 -5.11 102.77 55.79
N GLN A 33 -6.28 102.90 56.40
CA GLN A 33 -7.42 102.01 56.17
C GLN A 33 -7.95 102.12 54.73
N GLN A 34 -8.07 103.33 54.17
CA GLN A 34 -8.48 103.54 52.79
C GLN A 34 -7.47 102.94 51.79
N ILE A 35 -6.17 103.14 52.01
CA ILE A 35 -5.11 102.54 51.19
C ILE A 35 -5.17 101.01 51.27
N THR A 36 -5.32 100.46 52.48
CA THR A 36 -5.42 99.00 52.69
C THR A 36 -6.65 98.42 51.98
N ALA A 37 -7.80 99.11 52.06
CA ALA A 37 -9.03 98.69 51.39
C ALA A 37 -8.89 98.76 49.86
N LEU A 38 -8.23 99.81 49.32
CA LEU A 38 -7.98 99.95 47.89
C LEU A 38 -7.03 98.86 47.38
N VAL A 39 -5.95 98.57 48.10
CA VAL A 39 -5.02 97.48 47.77
C VAL A 39 -5.73 96.13 47.85
N ALA A 40 -6.55 95.89 48.88
CA ALA A 40 -7.31 94.65 49.01
C ALA A 40 -8.30 94.46 47.85
N ASN A 41 -8.99 95.51 47.43
CA ASN A 41 -9.89 95.47 46.27
C ASN A 41 -9.12 95.22 44.96
N GLN A 42 -7.98 95.89 44.75
CA GLN A 42 -7.12 95.63 43.58
C GLN A 42 -6.59 94.19 43.57
N MET A 43 -6.18 93.66 44.73
CA MET A 43 -5.73 92.27 44.85
C MET A 43 -6.86 91.27 44.62
N ALA A 44 -8.08 91.56 45.09
CA ALA A 44 -9.26 90.75 44.80
C ALA A 44 -9.56 90.73 43.30
N GLN A 45 -9.60 91.90 42.64
CA GLN A 45 -9.80 92.00 41.19
C GLN A 45 -8.72 91.28 40.39
N LEU A 46 -7.45 91.36 40.81
CA LEU A 46 -6.36 90.62 40.18
C LEU A 46 -6.53 89.11 40.37
N THR A 47 -6.93 88.66 41.56
CA THR A 47 -7.17 87.25 41.86
C THR A 47 -8.30 86.69 41.01
N ASP A 48 -9.40 87.44 40.85
CA ASP A 48 -10.54 87.06 40.01
C ASP A 48 -10.13 86.97 38.54
N LYS A 49 -9.39 87.95 38.02
CA LYS A 49 -8.87 87.91 36.64
C LYS A 49 -7.91 86.75 36.40
N ILE A 50 -7.08 86.41 37.40
CA ILE A 50 -6.20 85.24 37.32
C ILE A 50 -7.04 83.95 37.32
N SER A 51 -8.08 83.87 38.15
CA SER A 51 -8.98 82.71 38.19
C SER A 51 -9.71 82.51 36.85
N GLU A 52 -10.28 83.58 36.28
CA GLU A 52 -10.95 83.56 34.98
C GLU A 52 -9.98 83.16 33.85
N SER A 53 -8.79 83.75 33.83
CA SER A 53 -7.74 83.39 32.86
C SER A 53 -7.34 81.90 32.97
N ASN A 54 -7.19 81.39 34.19
CA ASN A 54 -6.89 79.98 34.43
C ASN A 54 -8.03 79.05 33.98
N GLU A 55 -9.29 79.46 34.17
CA GLU A 55 -10.45 78.71 33.70
C GLU A 55 -10.49 78.65 32.17
N ILE A 56 -10.26 79.78 31.49
CA ILE A 56 -10.16 79.84 30.02
C ILE A 56 -9.02 78.93 29.52
N LEU A 57 -7.86 78.96 30.18
CA LEU A 57 -6.73 78.10 29.82
C LEU A 57 -7.05 76.61 30.01
N ARG A 58 -7.71 76.24 31.11
CA ARG A 58 -8.14 74.85 31.35
C ARG A 58 -9.12 74.38 30.29
N ASN A 59 -10.09 75.21 29.93
CA ASN A 59 -11.06 74.88 28.89
C ASN A 59 -10.38 74.70 27.52
N LYS A 60 -9.47 75.62 27.14
CA LYS A 60 -8.67 75.48 25.92
C LYS A 60 -7.81 74.21 25.92
N ILE A 61 -7.16 73.88 27.04
CA ILE A 61 -6.38 72.65 27.17
C ILE A 61 -7.29 71.42 26.99
N SER A 62 -8.48 71.42 27.61
CA SER A 62 -9.46 70.33 27.46
C SER A 62 -9.89 70.15 26.00
N GLU A 63 -10.27 71.23 25.31
CA GLU A 63 -10.67 71.21 23.90
C GLU A 63 -9.55 70.71 22.98
N THR A 64 -8.31 71.15 23.21
CA THR A 64 -7.14 70.67 22.44
C THR A 64 -6.87 69.19 22.69
N ASN A 65 -6.97 68.71 23.94
CA ASN A 65 -6.80 67.30 24.27
C ASN A 65 -7.89 66.43 23.63
N GLU A 66 -9.14 66.88 23.61
CA GLU A 66 -10.24 66.18 22.93
C GLU A 66 -10.03 66.13 21.41
N THR A 67 -9.45 67.18 20.83
CA THR A 67 -9.12 67.21 19.40
C THR A 67 -7.99 66.24 19.07
N ILE A 68 -6.90 66.25 19.85
CA ILE A 68 -5.78 65.31 19.72
C ILE A 68 -6.27 63.87 19.89
N ALA A 69 -7.12 63.60 20.88
CA ALA A 69 -7.68 62.26 21.11
C ALA A 69 -8.53 61.78 19.91
N ARG A 70 -9.28 62.67 19.26
CA ARG A 70 -10.04 62.36 18.04
C ARG A 70 -9.11 62.02 16.87
N GLU A 71 -8.06 62.81 16.67
CA GLU A 71 -7.06 62.57 15.61
C GLU A 71 -6.29 61.26 15.81
N ILE A 72 -5.83 60.98 17.04
CA ILE A 72 -5.19 59.69 17.38
C ILE A 72 -6.10 58.51 17.06
N ASN A 73 -7.39 58.63 17.41
CA ASN A 73 -8.37 57.57 17.12
C ASN A 73 -8.64 57.40 15.63
N LEU A 74 -8.61 58.48 14.85
CA LEU A 74 -8.74 58.43 13.40
C LEU A 74 -7.54 57.71 12.77
N VAL A 75 -6.32 58.13 13.11
CA VAL A 75 -5.06 57.52 12.64
C VAL A 75 -5.02 56.03 13.01
N LYS A 76 -5.41 55.67 14.24
CA LYS A 76 -5.46 54.26 14.68
C LYS A 76 -6.42 53.42 13.83
N ARG A 77 -7.57 53.97 13.42
CA ARG A 77 -8.53 53.28 12.55
C ARG A 77 -7.99 53.13 11.13
N GLU A 78 -7.36 54.17 10.58
CA GLU A 78 -6.75 54.13 9.25
C GLU A 78 -5.62 53.10 9.20
N MET A 79 -4.71 53.13 10.18
CA MET A 79 -3.64 52.15 10.33
C MET A 79 -4.17 50.72 10.46
N SER A 80 -5.28 50.52 11.20
CA SER A 80 -5.91 49.20 11.33
C SER A 80 -6.50 48.71 9.99
N ARG A 81 -7.08 49.61 9.19
CA ARG A 81 -7.60 49.29 7.85
C ARG A 81 -6.46 48.94 6.89
N GLU A 82 -5.39 49.73 6.89
CA GLU A 82 -4.23 49.49 6.03
C GLU A 82 -3.52 48.18 6.40
N ASN A 83 -3.31 47.91 7.69
CA ASN A 83 -2.76 46.63 8.16
C ASN A 83 -3.63 45.44 7.76
N LYS A 84 -4.97 45.58 7.78
CA LYS A 84 -5.87 44.54 7.29
C LYS A 84 -5.69 44.33 5.79
N ASN A 85 -5.69 45.39 5.00
CA ASN A 85 -5.49 45.30 3.55
C ASN A 85 -4.15 44.65 3.18
N LEU A 86 -3.08 44.97 3.91
CA LEU A 86 -1.76 44.36 3.71
C LEU A 86 -1.77 42.86 4.05
N ARG A 87 -2.45 42.45 5.12
CA ARG A 87 -2.61 41.02 5.46
C ARG A 87 -3.38 40.27 4.38
N ASP A 88 -4.49 40.84 3.92
CA ASP A 88 -5.31 40.25 2.85
C ASP A 88 -4.52 40.12 1.54
N GLN A 89 -3.67 41.10 1.21
CA GLN A 89 -2.77 41.02 0.05
C GLN A 89 -1.70 39.94 0.23
N ILE A 90 -1.07 39.84 1.40
CA ILE A 90 -0.08 38.80 1.70
C ILE A 90 -0.73 37.42 1.57
N GLU A 91 -1.92 37.22 2.13
CA GLU A 91 -2.66 35.96 2.04
C GLU A 91 -2.97 35.59 0.57
N LEU A 92 -3.46 36.54 -0.22
CA LEU A 92 -3.73 36.33 -1.64
C LEU A 92 -2.45 36.00 -2.44
N THR A 93 -1.34 36.68 -2.16
CA THR A 93 -0.06 36.37 -2.81
C THR A 93 0.46 34.99 -2.44
N ASN A 94 0.33 34.57 -1.18
CA ASN A 94 0.72 33.23 -0.73
C ASN A 94 -0.15 32.15 -1.39
N LEU A 95 -1.46 32.37 -1.52
CA LEU A 95 -2.34 31.46 -2.25
C LEU A 95 -1.93 31.31 -3.72
N ASN A 96 -1.58 32.42 -4.38
CA ASN A 96 -1.09 32.41 -5.76
C ASN A 96 0.29 31.74 -5.92
N LEU A 97 1.17 31.87 -4.93
CA LEU A 97 2.47 31.19 -4.93
C LEU A 97 2.30 29.68 -4.74
N ASN A 98 1.46 29.26 -3.80
CA ASN A 98 1.19 27.85 -3.54
C ASN A 98 0.59 27.16 -4.78
N THR A 99 -0.40 27.77 -5.44
CA THR A 99 -0.98 27.22 -6.68
C THR A 99 0.04 27.10 -7.82
N LYS A 100 0.99 28.04 -7.93
CA LYS A 100 2.11 27.95 -8.89
C LYS A 100 3.08 26.83 -8.52
N ILE A 101 3.41 26.67 -7.23
CA ILE A 101 4.26 25.58 -6.73
C ILE A 101 3.63 24.23 -7.07
N ASP A 102 2.33 24.05 -6.79
CA ASP A 102 1.60 22.82 -7.09
C ASP A 102 1.59 22.51 -8.59
N THR A 103 1.40 23.53 -9.42
CA THR A 103 1.43 23.40 -10.89
C THR A 103 2.82 22.99 -11.39
N ILE A 104 3.89 23.58 -10.84
CA ILE A 104 5.27 23.22 -11.18
C ILE A 104 5.56 21.78 -10.73
N ALA A 105 5.16 21.39 -9.52
CA ALA A 105 5.34 20.05 -8.99
C ALA A 105 4.66 18.99 -9.88
N ALA A 106 3.39 19.21 -10.26
CA ALA A 106 2.65 18.31 -11.15
C ALA A 106 3.30 18.18 -12.53
N ASN A 107 3.83 19.28 -13.09
CA ASN A 107 4.53 19.26 -14.36
C ASN A 107 5.87 18.50 -14.27
N LEU A 108 6.64 18.69 -13.19
CA LEU A 108 7.88 17.96 -12.96
C LEU A 108 7.63 16.46 -12.78
N GLU A 109 6.60 16.08 -12.02
CA GLU A 109 6.21 14.68 -11.84
C GLU A 109 5.89 14.02 -13.19
N LYS A 110 5.08 14.70 -14.04
CA LYS A 110 4.77 14.22 -15.38
C LYS A 110 6.00 14.09 -16.28
N GLN A 111 6.96 15.01 -16.18
CA GLN A 111 8.22 14.93 -16.93
C GLN A 111 9.10 13.76 -16.47
N ILE A 112 9.22 13.56 -15.16
CA ILE A 112 9.99 12.45 -14.58
C ILE A 112 9.36 11.12 -15.01
N LEU A 113 8.04 10.97 -14.85
CA LEU A 113 7.31 9.76 -15.24
C LEU A 113 7.48 9.45 -16.73
N SER A 114 7.41 10.45 -17.61
CA SER A 114 7.60 10.23 -19.05
C SER A 114 9.04 9.82 -19.41
N LYS A 115 10.06 10.41 -18.77
CA LYS A 115 11.47 10.00 -18.95
C LYS A 115 11.71 8.56 -18.48
N VAL A 116 11.23 8.21 -17.29
CA VAL A 116 11.36 6.85 -16.72
C VAL A 116 10.62 5.83 -17.58
N ALA A 117 9.41 6.14 -18.04
CA ALA A 117 8.65 5.26 -18.92
C ALA A 117 9.38 4.99 -20.24
N ASN A 118 9.97 6.03 -20.85
CA ASN A 118 10.74 5.89 -22.08
C ASN A 118 12.01 5.05 -21.89
N GLU A 119 12.74 5.26 -20.78
CA GLU A 119 13.94 4.48 -20.46
C GLU A 119 13.61 3.00 -20.21
N LEU A 120 12.53 2.72 -19.46
CA LEU A 120 12.04 1.36 -19.25
C LEU A 120 11.61 0.71 -20.55
N HIS A 121 10.88 1.42 -21.41
CA HIS A 121 10.47 0.92 -22.72
C HIS A 121 11.69 0.54 -23.59
N ASN A 122 12.72 1.40 -23.62
CA ASN A 122 13.96 1.13 -24.34
C ASN A 122 14.72 -0.08 -23.77
N ARG A 123 14.78 -0.22 -22.44
CA ARG A 123 15.44 -1.35 -21.79
C ARG A 123 14.70 -2.66 -22.04
N VAL A 124 13.37 -2.65 -21.97
CA VAL A 124 12.53 -3.80 -22.31
C VAL A 124 12.73 -4.21 -23.77
N GLY A 125 12.77 -3.25 -24.70
CA GLY A 125 13.03 -3.53 -26.11
C GLY A 125 14.39 -4.20 -26.34
N LYS A 126 15.46 -3.72 -25.69
CA LYS A 126 16.79 -4.37 -25.77
C LYS A 126 16.78 -5.80 -25.22
N LEU A 127 16.15 -6.02 -24.07
CA LEU A 127 16.04 -7.35 -23.46
C LEU A 127 15.22 -8.32 -24.33
N GLN A 128 14.16 -7.85 -24.99
CA GLN A 128 13.39 -8.67 -25.92
C GLN A 128 14.22 -9.15 -27.11
N VAL A 129 15.06 -8.27 -27.69
CA VAL A 129 15.98 -8.63 -28.77
C VAL A 129 17.01 -9.66 -28.29
N GLU A 130 17.57 -9.50 -27.10
CA GLU A 130 18.54 -10.44 -26.52
C GLU A 130 17.91 -11.81 -26.22
N ILE A 131 16.69 -11.84 -25.67
CA ILE A 131 15.94 -13.08 -25.43
C ILE A 131 15.70 -13.82 -26.75
N GLU A 132 15.29 -13.11 -27.81
CA GLU A 132 15.04 -13.72 -29.11
C GLU A 132 16.34 -14.25 -29.74
N HIS A 133 17.45 -13.54 -29.58
CA HIS A 133 18.77 -14.00 -30.01
C HIS A 133 19.19 -15.29 -29.28
N ASN A 134 19.09 -15.30 -27.94
CA ASN A 134 19.43 -16.47 -27.12
C ASN A 134 18.53 -17.66 -27.43
N ARG A 135 17.24 -17.41 -27.68
CA ARG A 135 16.29 -18.43 -28.11
C ARG A 135 16.73 -19.11 -29.40
N LYS A 136 17.08 -18.33 -30.43
CA LYS A 136 17.57 -18.87 -31.71
C LYS A 136 18.86 -19.68 -31.55
N GLN A 137 19.78 -19.24 -30.68
CA GLN A 137 20.99 -20.02 -30.39
C GLN A 137 20.67 -21.36 -29.71
N ILE A 138 19.74 -21.38 -28.77
CA ILE A 138 19.30 -22.61 -28.09
C ILE A 138 18.62 -23.55 -29.09
N GLU A 139 17.71 -23.03 -29.91
CA GLU A 139 17.04 -23.81 -30.96
C GLU A 139 18.06 -24.44 -31.93
N GLY A 140 19.09 -23.69 -32.35
CA GLY A 140 20.17 -24.24 -33.17
C GLY A 140 20.99 -25.34 -32.47
N LYS A 141 21.24 -25.21 -31.15
CA LYS A 141 21.91 -26.26 -30.38
C LYS A 141 21.06 -27.51 -30.23
N ILE A 142 19.75 -27.36 -30.03
CA ILE A 142 18.80 -28.49 -29.97
C ILE A 142 18.81 -29.25 -31.30
N MET A 143 18.71 -28.54 -32.43
CA MET A 143 18.75 -29.18 -33.76
C MET A 143 20.04 -30.00 -33.99
N ASN A 144 21.20 -29.48 -33.58
CA ASN A 144 22.47 -30.22 -33.69
C ASN A 144 22.48 -31.47 -32.79
N ILE A 145 21.98 -31.36 -31.57
CA ILE A 145 21.85 -32.50 -30.64
C ILE A 145 20.92 -33.57 -31.24
N ASP A 146 19.77 -33.18 -31.77
CA ASP A 146 18.82 -34.10 -32.40
C ASP A 146 19.44 -34.82 -33.62
N GLU A 147 20.21 -34.10 -34.43
CA GLU A 147 20.95 -34.68 -35.56
C GLU A 147 22.02 -35.69 -35.11
N GLN A 148 22.75 -35.37 -34.04
CA GLN A 148 23.72 -36.30 -33.44
C GLN A 148 23.03 -37.56 -32.87
N TYR A 149 21.90 -37.40 -32.17
CA TYR A 149 21.13 -38.53 -31.66
C TYR A 149 20.58 -39.40 -32.79
N ALA A 150 20.04 -38.80 -33.86
CA ALA A 150 19.55 -39.53 -35.03
C ALA A 150 20.66 -40.35 -35.70
N SER A 151 21.85 -39.75 -35.87
CA SER A 151 23.03 -40.43 -36.42
C SER A 151 23.49 -41.60 -35.53
N ASN A 152 23.60 -41.37 -34.21
CA ASN A 152 23.98 -42.41 -33.25
C ASN A 152 22.96 -43.56 -33.22
N LEU A 153 21.67 -43.26 -33.27
CA LEU A 153 20.59 -44.25 -33.28
C LEU A 153 20.64 -45.11 -34.56
N HIS A 154 20.93 -44.50 -35.72
CA HIS A 154 21.14 -45.23 -36.96
C HIS A 154 22.32 -46.22 -36.86
N VAL A 155 23.45 -45.80 -36.26
CA VAL A 155 24.61 -46.67 -36.06
C VAL A 155 24.29 -47.84 -35.11
N ILE A 156 23.56 -47.58 -34.02
CA ILE A 156 23.16 -48.62 -33.06
C ILE A 156 22.21 -49.63 -33.72
N ASN A 157 21.19 -49.15 -34.45
CA ASN A 157 20.25 -50.04 -35.14
C ASN A 157 20.95 -50.93 -36.16
N LYS A 158 21.90 -50.39 -36.92
CA LYS A 158 22.70 -51.18 -37.88
C LYS A 158 23.52 -52.27 -37.20
N LYS A 159 24.06 -52.02 -35.99
CA LYS A 159 24.77 -53.03 -35.21
C LYS A 159 23.83 -54.11 -34.67
N LEU A 160 22.65 -53.71 -34.17
CA LEU A 160 21.62 -54.62 -33.70
C LEU A 160 21.12 -55.54 -34.81
N GLU A 161 20.88 -55.02 -36.01
CA GLU A 161 20.50 -55.82 -37.18
C GLU A 161 21.55 -56.87 -37.52
N ALA A 162 22.84 -56.48 -37.54
CA ALA A 162 23.94 -57.41 -37.79
C ALA A 162 24.08 -58.49 -36.69
N GLU A 163 23.77 -58.14 -35.44
CA GLU A 163 23.80 -59.07 -34.32
C GLU A 163 22.59 -60.02 -34.32
N ASP A 164 21.40 -59.55 -34.69
CA ASP A 164 20.21 -60.40 -34.86
C ASP A 164 20.42 -61.42 -35.98
N ASP A 165 21.02 -61.00 -37.10
CA ASP A 165 21.38 -61.91 -38.20
C ASP A 165 22.38 -63.00 -37.74
N ASN A 166 23.39 -62.63 -36.95
CA ASN A 166 24.35 -63.58 -36.37
C ASN A 166 23.67 -64.55 -35.39
N LEU A 167 22.80 -64.05 -34.50
CA LEU A 167 22.05 -64.89 -33.56
C LEU A 167 21.11 -65.86 -34.26
N ARG A 168 20.42 -65.41 -35.32
CA ARG A 168 19.58 -66.30 -36.15
C ARG A 168 20.40 -67.42 -36.79
N GLU A 169 21.61 -67.13 -37.24
CA GLU A 169 22.52 -68.14 -37.79
C GLU A 169 22.97 -69.15 -36.71
N GLN A 170 23.27 -68.68 -35.50
CA GLN A 170 23.60 -69.55 -34.36
C GLN A 170 22.41 -70.41 -33.91
N ILE A 171 21.20 -69.85 -33.82
CA ILE A 171 19.97 -70.59 -33.50
C ILE A 171 19.70 -71.66 -34.57
N ASN A 172 19.89 -71.35 -35.85
CA ASN A 172 19.74 -72.34 -36.93
C ASN A 172 20.78 -73.48 -36.85
N LYS A 173 21.98 -73.23 -36.32
CA LYS A 173 22.96 -74.28 -36.00
C LYS A 173 22.52 -75.12 -34.80
N ILE A 174 22.10 -74.48 -33.70
CA ILE A 174 21.64 -75.16 -32.47
C ILE A 174 20.34 -75.95 -32.70
N GLY A 175 19.41 -75.43 -33.49
CA GLY A 175 18.16 -76.09 -33.86
C GLY A 175 18.34 -77.36 -34.69
N LYS A 176 19.48 -77.52 -35.36
CA LYS A 176 19.89 -78.78 -36.01
C LYS A 176 20.57 -79.76 -35.06
N GLU A 177 21.06 -79.30 -33.90
CA GLU A 177 21.80 -80.13 -32.92
C GLU A 177 20.99 -80.48 -31.65
N LYS A 178 19.90 -79.79 -31.33
CA LYS A 178 19.16 -79.96 -30.06
C LYS A 178 17.64 -80.06 -30.21
N MET A 179 17.18 -80.94 -31.11
CA MET A 179 15.78 -81.43 -31.11
C MET A 179 15.61 -82.69 -30.23
N ILE A 180 16.23 -82.71 -29.06
CA ILE A 180 15.92 -83.58 -27.91
C ILE A 180 16.20 -82.71 -26.68
N GLN A 181 15.33 -82.75 -25.66
CA GLN A 181 15.49 -82.11 -24.33
C GLN A 181 15.21 -80.59 -24.23
N TYR A 182 13.99 -80.17 -23.90
CA TYR A 182 13.48 -80.09 -22.51
C TYR A 182 12.16 -79.32 -22.44
N VAL A 183 11.21 -79.91 -21.73
CA VAL A 183 9.91 -79.39 -21.30
C VAL A 183 10.02 -79.08 -19.80
N CYS A 184 9.31 -78.04 -19.32
CA CYS A 184 9.24 -77.53 -17.94
C CYS A 184 10.49 -76.75 -17.46
N SER A 185 10.40 -75.54 -16.89
CA SER A 185 9.55 -75.14 -15.77
C SER A 185 9.40 -73.61 -15.73
N ARG A 186 8.16 -73.09 -15.63
CA ARG A 186 7.90 -71.70 -15.26
C ARG A 186 7.13 -71.71 -13.95
N ALA A 187 7.82 -71.35 -12.86
CA ALA A 187 7.20 -71.12 -11.56
C ALA A 187 6.25 -69.91 -11.65
N PRO A 188 5.12 -69.90 -10.93
CA PRO A 188 4.23 -68.76 -10.87
C PRO A 188 4.94 -67.63 -10.11
N GLN A 189 5.29 -66.55 -10.81
CA GLN A 189 5.67 -65.29 -10.19
C GLN A 189 4.40 -64.72 -9.55
N THR A 190 4.26 -64.87 -8.23
CA THR A 190 3.33 -64.05 -7.46
C THR A 190 3.84 -62.61 -7.58
N GLU A 191 3.21 -61.82 -8.44
CA GLU A 191 3.58 -60.42 -8.67
C GLU A 191 3.47 -59.64 -7.35
N MET A 192 4.62 -59.32 -6.76
CA MET A 192 4.69 -58.45 -5.60
C MET A 192 4.36 -57.03 -6.05
N ASN A 193 3.13 -56.58 -5.81
CA ASN A 193 2.64 -55.26 -6.24
C ASN A 193 2.95 -54.14 -5.23
N ILE A 194 3.93 -54.34 -4.34
CA ILE A 194 4.35 -53.35 -3.34
C ILE A 194 5.68 -52.80 -3.79
N VAL A 195 5.67 -51.56 -4.29
CA VAL A 195 6.86 -50.90 -4.83
C VAL A 195 7.02 -49.51 -4.23
N PHE A 196 8.23 -49.18 -3.78
CA PHE A 196 8.59 -47.85 -3.29
C PHE A 196 9.78 -47.29 -4.06
N TYR A 197 9.55 -46.13 -4.68
CA TYR A 197 10.52 -45.48 -5.58
C TYR A 197 11.44 -44.46 -4.87
N GLY A 198 11.24 -44.22 -3.57
CA GLY A 198 11.93 -43.13 -2.86
C GLY A 198 11.33 -41.74 -3.11
N ASP A 199 10.21 -41.66 -3.83
CA ASP A 199 9.55 -40.42 -4.21
C ASP A 199 8.24 -40.16 -3.43
N ARG A 200 7.46 -39.17 -3.88
CA ARG A 200 6.21 -38.73 -3.24
C ARG A 200 4.97 -39.54 -3.66
N ARG A 201 5.12 -40.73 -4.25
CA ARG A 201 3.97 -41.56 -4.67
C ARG A 201 3.32 -42.28 -3.48
N ILE A 202 4.14 -42.90 -2.63
CA ILE A 202 3.69 -43.67 -1.47
C ILE A 202 4.37 -43.11 -0.22
N HIS A 203 3.60 -42.93 0.85
CA HIS A 203 4.15 -42.45 2.11
C HIS A 203 5.03 -43.52 2.78
N PRO A 204 6.22 -43.20 3.32
CA PRO A 204 7.13 -44.19 3.91
C PRO A 204 6.48 -45.11 4.96
N LYS A 205 5.71 -44.55 5.90
CA LYS A 205 4.96 -45.36 6.90
C LYS A 205 3.90 -46.29 6.28
N ILE A 206 3.30 -45.91 5.15
CA ILE A 206 2.31 -46.76 4.47
C ILE A 206 3.03 -47.91 3.77
N PHE A 207 4.15 -47.63 3.12
CA PHE A 207 4.98 -48.66 2.50
C PHE A 207 5.43 -49.69 3.53
N VAL A 208 6.00 -49.26 4.67
CA VAL A 208 6.42 -50.17 5.75
C VAL A 208 5.25 -51.00 6.26
N LYS A 209 4.08 -50.39 6.48
CA LYS A 209 2.89 -51.10 6.93
C LYS A 209 2.48 -52.19 5.94
N ASN A 210 2.36 -51.85 4.66
CA ASN A 210 1.96 -52.80 3.62
C ASN A 210 2.98 -53.91 3.44
N LEU A 211 4.28 -53.57 3.51
CA LEU A 211 5.37 -54.54 3.43
C LEU A 211 5.34 -55.50 4.61
N LYS A 212 5.10 -54.99 5.83
CA LYS A 212 4.96 -55.81 7.03
C LYS A 212 3.78 -56.78 6.92
N GLU A 213 2.60 -56.26 6.57
CA GLU A 213 1.41 -57.09 6.35
C GLU A 213 1.64 -58.16 5.28
N TYR A 214 2.37 -57.83 4.22
CA TYR A 214 2.73 -58.81 3.20
C TYR A 214 3.69 -59.87 3.72
N LEU A 215 4.76 -59.49 4.42
CA LEU A 215 5.72 -60.43 5.01
C LEU A 215 5.05 -61.39 6.01
N GLU A 216 4.05 -60.92 6.77
CA GLU A 216 3.25 -61.74 7.70
C GLU A 216 2.39 -62.80 6.98
N THR A 217 2.04 -62.60 5.71
CA THR A 217 1.30 -63.62 4.92
C THR A 217 2.18 -64.75 4.39
N LEU A 218 3.50 -64.61 4.51
CA LEU A 218 4.44 -65.54 3.93
C LEU A 218 4.99 -66.52 5.00
N SER A 219 5.50 -67.68 4.58
CA SER A 219 6.02 -68.74 5.46
C SER A 219 7.28 -68.33 6.24
N GLU A 220 7.56 -68.98 7.38
CA GLU A 220 8.65 -68.60 8.31
C GLU A 220 10.08 -68.70 7.72
N ASP A 221 10.32 -69.53 6.70
CA ASP A 221 11.65 -69.76 6.09
C ASP A 221 12.06 -68.70 5.03
N ILE A 222 11.61 -67.46 5.17
CA ILE A 222 11.74 -66.46 4.10
C ILE A 222 12.91 -65.51 4.28
N ASN A 223 13.63 -65.31 3.18
CA ASN A 223 14.66 -64.29 3.06
C ASN A 223 14.03 -62.88 2.94
N VAL A 224 13.71 -62.27 4.08
CA VAL A 224 13.12 -60.93 4.20
C VAL A 224 13.90 -59.87 3.42
N LYS A 225 15.25 -59.91 3.43
CA LYS A 225 16.10 -58.94 2.71
C LYS A 225 15.88 -58.99 1.19
N SER A 226 15.65 -60.17 0.63
CA SER A 226 15.33 -60.33 -0.81
C SER A 226 14.02 -59.65 -1.18
N TYR A 227 12.99 -59.78 -0.33
CA TYR A 227 11.69 -59.14 -0.52
C TYR A 227 11.78 -57.62 -0.39
N ILE A 228 12.49 -57.11 0.62
CA ILE A 228 12.74 -55.68 0.76
C ILE A 228 13.42 -55.14 -0.50
N ARG A 229 14.51 -55.78 -0.95
CA ARG A 229 15.24 -55.35 -2.16
C ARG A 229 14.32 -55.28 -3.39
N ASN A 230 13.49 -56.30 -3.61
CA ASN A 230 12.59 -56.35 -4.76
C ASN A 230 11.47 -55.30 -4.71
N SER A 231 11.07 -54.89 -3.50
CA SER A 231 10.05 -53.87 -3.26
C SER A 231 10.56 -52.43 -3.40
N LEU A 232 11.87 -52.21 -3.50
CA LEU A 232 12.47 -50.90 -3.68
C LEU A 232 12.90 -50.71 -5.15
N LYS A 233 12.65 -49.53 -5.72
CA LYS A 233 13.01 -49.20 -7.11
C LYS A 233 13.63 -47.81 -7.22
N GLY A 234 14.41 -47.58 -8.26
CA GLY A 234 15.01 -46.27 -8.54
C GLY A 234 15.95 -45.83 -7.42
N ASP A 235 15.82 -44.59 -6.95
CA ASP A 235 16.70 -44.03 -5.91
C ASP A 235 16.65 -44.83 -4.59
N ALA A 236 15.51 -45.45 -4.28
CA ALA A 236 15.37 -46.28 -3.09
C ALA A 236 16.12 -47.61 -3.17
N GLU A 237 16.24 -48.18 -4.36
CA GLU A 237 17.02 -49.40 -4.60
C GLU A 237 18.52 -49.11 -4.46
N ILE A 238 18.98 -47.99 -5.03
CA ILE A 238 20.36 -47.51 -4.90
C ILE A 238 20.70 -47.25 -3.43
N TRP A 239 19.85 -46.51 -2.71
CA TRP A 239 20.04 -46.28 -1.27
C TRP A 239 20.11 -47.58 -0.48
N TYR A 240 19.24 -48.53 -0.78
CA TYR A 240 19.18 -49.80 -0.06
C TYR A 240 20.47 -50.62 -0.22
N SER A 241 21.08 -50.64 -1.40
CA SER A 241 22.37 -51.32 -1.62
C SER A 241 23.51 -50.82 -0.74
N ILE A 242 23.39 -49.60 -0.18
CA ILE A 242 24.39 -49.00 0.72
C ILE A 242 24.10 -49.36 2.20
N VAL A 243 22.87 -49.75 2.51
CA VAL A 243 22.34 -49.91 3.88
C VAL A 243 22.02 -51.36 4.21
N GLU A 244 21.99 -52.26 3.22
CA GLU A 244 21.61 -53.66 3.37
C GLU A 244 22.40 -54.42 4.45
N ASP A 245 23.68 -54.07 4.64
CA ASP A 245 24.57 -54.67 5.64
C ASP A 245 24.53 -53.95 7.00
N LYS A 246 23.71 -52.91 7.15
CA LYS A 246 23.63 -52.08 8.37
C LYS A 246 22.49 -52.44 9.31
N TYR A 247 21.73 -53.49 8.98
CA TYR A 247 20.62 -53.99 9.78
C TYR A 247 20.54 -55.51 9.65
N GLU A 248 20.10 -56.18 10.71
CA GLU A 248 19.90 -57.62 10.76
C GLU A 248 18.42 -57.99 10.87
N THR A 249 17.64 -57.18 11.58
CA THR A 249 16.21 -57.41 11.79
C THR A 249 15.34 -56.52 10.91
N PHE A 250 14.10 -56.93 10.65
CA PHE A 250 13.14 -56.10 9.93
C PHE A 250 12.85 -54.79 10.68
N GLU A 251 12.84 -54.84 12.01
CA GLU A 251 12.64 -53.69 12.88
C GLU A 251 13.77 -52.66 12.73
N GLU A 252 15.02 -53.12 12.66
CA GLU A 252 16.18 -52.24 12.40
C GLU A 252 16.11 -51.63 11.00
N PHE A 253 15.71 -52.41 9.99
CA PHE A 253 15.45 -51.87 8.65
C PHE A 253 14.42 -50.74 8.70
N VAL A 254 13.29 -50.95 9.38
CA VAL A 254 12.23 -49.95 9.50
C VAL A 254 12.75 -48.67 10.17
N ALA A 255 13.56 -48.79 11.21
CA ALA A 255 14.15 -47.64 11.89
C ALA A 255 15.06 -46.84 10.94
N VAL A 256 15.98 -47.51 10.23
CA VAL A 256 16.90 -46.84 9.30
C VAL A 256 16.17 -46.27 8.07
N PHE A 257 15.18 -47.00 7.56
CA PHE A 257 14.33 -46.57 6.45
C PHE A 257 13.53 -45.31 6.79
N LEU A 258 12.87 -45.28 7.95
CA LEU A 258 12.11 -44.12 8.40
C LEU A 258 13.02 -42.94 8.75
N ALA A 259 14.21 -43.18 9.30
CA ALA A 259 15.18 -42.11 9.53
C ALA A 259 15.60 -41.43 8.21
N ASN A 260 15.77 -42.19 7.12
CA ASN A 260 16.16 -41.65 5.83
C ASN A 260 15.00 -40.95 5.10
N TYR A 261 13.84 -41.62 4.97
CA TYR A 261 12.73 -41.14 4.15
C TYR A 261 11.69 -40.30 4.92
N LEU A 262 11.69 -40.36 6.25
CA LEU A 262 10.80 -39.61 7.14
C LEU A 262 11.56 -39.01 8.35
N GLY A 263 12.87 -38.76 8.19
CA GLY A 263 13.68 -38.11 9.22
C GLY A 263 13.26 -36.66 9.46
N GLU A 264 13.91 -36.03 10.45
CA GLU A 264 13.62 -34.66 10.90
C GLU A 264 13.61 -33.64 9.76
N ASN A 265 14.55 -33.73 8.82
CA ASN A 265 14.60 -32.85 7.65
C ASN A 265 13.35 -32.97 6.76
N HIS A 266 12.84 -34.19 6.58
CA HIS A 266 11.63 -34.41 5.77
C HIS A 266 10.39 -33.93 6.53
N GLN A 267 10.31 -34.20 7.83
CA GLN A 267 9.22 -33.72 8.69
C GLN A 267 9.19 -32.20 8.77
N SER A 268 10.33 -31.53 8.87
CA SER A 268 10.45 -30.06 8.83
C SER A 268 9.91 -29.49 7.52
N LYS A 269 10.21 -30.12 6.37
CA LYS A 269 9.63 -29.73 5.08
C LYS A 269 8.12 -29.95 5.03
N ILE A 270 7.59 -31.01 5.66
CA ILE A 270 6.14 -31.23 5.76
C ILE A 270 5.50 -30.12 6.61
N ARG A 271 6.10 -29.77 7.76
CA ARG A 271 5.64 -28.68 8.64
C ARG A 271 5.65 -27.32 7.93
N GLU A 272 6.74 -27.00 7.23
CA GLU A 272 6.83 -25.78 6.44
C GLU A 272 5.72 -25.72 5.37
N ASN A 273 5.48 -26.85 4.68
CA ASN A 273 4.40 -26.96 3.69
C ASN A 273 2.99 -26.90 4.30
N LEU A 274 2.84 -27.23 5.58
CA LEU A 274 1.60 -27.08 6.34
C LEU A 274 1.41 -25.62 6.80
N PHE A 275 2.46 -24.92 7.19
CA PHE A 275 2.33 -23.53 7.69
C PHE A 275 2.26 -22.50 6.58
N ASN A 276 3.06 -22.68 5.52
CA ASN A 276 3.29 -21.68 4.48
C ASN A 276 2.65 -22.06 3.13
N GLY A 277 1.95 -23.19 3.08
CA GLY A 277 1.27 -23.64 1.87
C GLY A 277 0.23 -22.64 1.38
N LYS A 278 0.06 -22.57 0.05
CA LYS A 278 -1.04 -21.84 -0.59
C LYS A 278 -1.69 -22.70 -1.67
N TYR A 279 -3.01 -22.70 -1.69
CA TYR A 279 -3.80 -23.29 -2.76
C TYR A 279 -3.80 -22.34 -3.96
N ARG A 280 -3.63 -22.87 -5.16
CA ARG A 280 -3.65 -22.11 -6.42
C ARG A 280 -4.71 -22.72 -7.33
N VAL A 281 -5.70 -21.90 -7.70
CA VAL A 281 -6.81 -22.30 -8.58
C VAL A 281 -6.28 -22.76 -9.95
N ASN A 282 -5.23 -22.09 -10.45
CA ASN A 282 -4.70 -22.29 -11.81
C ASN A 282 -4.00 -23.64 -12.03
N VAL A 283 -3.87 -24.49 -11.00
CA VAL A 283 -3.19 -25.79 -11.10
C VAL A 283 -4.19 -26.92 -11.44
N GLY A 284 -5.49 -26.61 -11.61
CA GLY A 284 -6.51 -27.58 -12.04
C GLY A 284 -6.85 -28.66 -11.01
N LEU A 285 -6.40 -28.51 -9.76
CA LEU A 285 -6.75 -29.40 -8.65
C LEU A 285 -7.91 -28.79 -7.85
N SER A 286 -8.94 -29.59 -7.54
CA SER A 286 -9.98 -29.19 -6.59
C SER A 286 -9.39 -28.90 -5.21
N ARG A 287 -10.07 -28.05 -4.43
CA ARG A 287 -9.62 -27.69 -3.07
C ARG A 287 -9.56 -28.92 -2.17
N GLU A 288 -10.54 -29.81 -2.32
CA GLU A 288 -10.60 -31.10 -1.64
C GLU A 288 -9.35 -31.96 -1.92
N ARG A 289 -9.03 -32.16 -3.21
CA ARG A 289 -7.91 -33.00 -3.62
C ARG A 289 -6.56 -32.44 -3.17
N TYR A 290 -6.44 -31.11 -3.11
CA TYR A 290 -5.27 -30.44 -2.56
C TYR A 290 -5.06 -30.79 -1.07
N ILE A 291 -6.11 -30.72 -0.26
CA ILE A 291 -6.04 -31.07 1.17
C ILE A 291 -5.76 -32.54 1.37
N LEU A 292 -6.45 -33.44 0.66
CA LEU A 292 -6.22 -34.89 0.77
C LEU A 292 -4.76 -35.25 0.51
N LYS A 293 -4.16 -34.67 -0.54
CA LYS A 293 -2.76 -34.92 -0.89
C LYS A 293 -1.81 -34.47 0.22
N LYS A 294 -2.05 -33.32 0.85
CA LYS A 294 -1.20 -32.80 1.94
C LYS A 294 -1.46 -33.53 3.26
N TYR A 295 -2.72 -33.79 3.60
CA TYR A 295 -3.11 -34.42 4.86
C TYR A 295 -2.49 -35.80 5.04
N ASN A 296 -2.34 -36.57 3.95
CA ASN A 296 -1.70 -37.88 4.00
C ASN A 296 -0.27 -37.82 4.55
N TYR A 297 0.46 -36.72 4.36
CA TYR A 297 1.79 -36.50 4.94
C TYR A 297 1.72 -35.93 6.35
N VAL A 298 0.83 -34.97 6.57
CA VAL A 298 0.74 -34.22 7.84
C VAL A 298 0.30 -35.12 9.00
N ARG A 299 -0.61 -36.07 8.77
CA ARG A 299 -1.11 -37.00 9.82
C ARG A 299 -0.01 -37.88 10.44
N HIS A 300 1.13 -38.00 9.77
CA HIS A 300 2.25 -38.86 10.16
C HIS A 300 3.41 -38.09 10.81
N LEU A 301 3.27 -36.78 11.02
CA LEU A 301 4.24 -35.94 11.72
C LEU A 301 4.48 -36.39 13.16
N GLU A 302 5.71 -36.23 13.63
CA GLU A 302 6.10 -36.48 15.01
C GLU A 302 6.70 -35.20 15.62
N PRO A 303 6.19 -34.72 16.78
CA PRO A 303 4.96 -35.15 17.45
C PRO A 303 3.70 -34.97 16.58
N ARG A 304 2.71 -35.85 16.81
CA ARG A 304 1.42 -35.81 16.11
C ARG A 304 0.67 -34.53 16.48
N MET A 305 0.26 -33.78 15.47
CA MET A 305 -0.58 -32.60 15.62
C MET A 305 -2.05 -32.99 15.68
N PRO A 306 -2.88 -32.38 16.54
CA PRO A 306 -4.31 -32.62 16.56
C PRO A 306 -4.98 -32.11 15.28
N ASP A 307 -6.00 -32.82 14.80
CA ASP A 307 -6.69 -32.50 13.55
C ASP A 307 -7.27 -31.08 13.55
N SER A 308 -7.71 -30.58 14.71
CA SER A 308 -8.22 -29.21 14.87
C SER A 308 -7.16 -28.13 14.60
N GLU A 309 -5.89 -28.39 14.92
CA GLU A 309 -4.79 -27.48 14.56
C GLU A 309 -4.43 -27.61 13.09
N ILE A 310 -4.38 -28.83 12.57
CA ILE A 310 -4.11 -29.09 11.15
C ILE A 310 -5.13 -28.34 10.28
N VAL A 311 -6.42 -28.40 10.63
CA VAL A 311 -7.50 -27.69 9.93
C VAL A 311 -7.28 -26.17 9.96
N LYS A 312 -6.89 -25.59 11.10
CA LYS A 312 -6.58 -24.16 11.21
C LYS A 312 -5.43 -23.75 10.30
N TYR A 313 -4.39 -24.58 10.19
CA TYR A 313 -3.26 -24.31 9.29
C TYR A 313 -3.66 -24.45 7.82
N PHE A 314 -4.41 -25.50 7.47
CA PHE A 314 -4.92 -25.66 6.10
C PHE A 314 -5.90 -24.56 5.70
N ALA A 315 -6.69 -24.01 6.61
CA ALA A 315 -7.57 -22.88 6.34
C ALA A 315 -6.79 -21.67 5.78
N ARG A 316 -5.56 -21.44 6.27
CA ARG A 316 -4.68 -20.36 5.81
C ARG A 316 -4.16 -20.56 4.37
N HIS A 317 -4.29 -21.76 3.81
CA HIS A 317 -3.86 -22.02 2.43
C HIS A 317 -4.84 -21.43 1.41
N PHE A 318 -6.06 -21.10 1.84
CA PHE A 318 -7.13 -20.56 0.99
C PHE A 318 -7.28 -19.05 1.17
N SER A 319 -8.14 -18.45 0.34
CA SER A 319 -8.52 -17.03 0.45
C SER A 319 -9.19 -16.73 1.79
N ASP A 320 -9.07 -15.49 2.27
CA ASP A 320 -9.60 -15.04 3.56
C ASP A 320 -11.07 -15.43 3.76
N ASN A 321 -11.93 -15.28 2.75
CA ASN A 321 -13.34 -15.68 2.83
C ASN A 321 -13.56 -17.14 3.23
N ILE A 322 -12.76 -18.07 2.70
CA ILE A 322 -12.88 -19.50 3.00
C ILE A 322 -12.32 -19.77 4.39
N ARG A 323 -11.17 -19.17 4.70
CA ARG A 323 -10.53 -19.28 6.02
C ARG A 323 -11.47 -18.83 7.13
N ASP A 324 -12.06 -17.65 6.97
CA ASP A 324 -12.87 -17.03 8.01
C ASP A 324 -14.14 -17.83 8.25
N VAL A 325 -14.78 -18.38 7.21
CA VAL A 325 -15.93 -19.27 7.39
C VAL A 325 -15.55 -20.56 8.14
N ILE A 326 -14.42 -21.19 7.79
CA ILE A 326 -13.94 -22.40 8.48
C ILE A 326 -13.72 -22.12 9.97
N LEU A 327 -13.13 -20.96 10.30
CA LEU A 327 -12.85 -20.57 11.68
C LEU A 327 -14.13 -20.18 12.44
N ILE A 328 -15.03 -19.40 11.83
CA ILE A 328 -16.27 -18.92 12.47
C ILE A 328 -17.26 -20.07 12.69
N GLN A 329 -17.38 -21.00 11.74
CA GLN A 329 -18.27 -22.16 11.87
C GLN A 329 -17.71 -23.25 12.80
N GLY A 330 -16.49 -23.08 13.32
CA GLY A 330 -15.88 -24.06 14.21
C GLY A 330 -15.60 -25.39 13.52
N ILE A 331 -15.22 -25.37 12.25
CA ILE A 331 -14.83 -26.58 11.53
C ILE A 331 -13.48 -27.05 12.10
N ASP A 332 -13.50 -28.17 12.81
CA ASP A 332 -12.39 -28.68 13.63
C ASP A 332 -11.91 -30.07 13.21
N THR A 333 -12.59 -30.71 12.25
CA THR A 333 -12.17 -31.99 11.67
C THR A 333 -11.89 -31.87 10.18
N ILE A 334 -10.99 -32.72 9.69
CA ILE A 334 -10.60 -32.73 8.27
C ILE A 334 -11.79 -33.11 7.40
N GLU A 335 -12.64 -34.04 7.83
CA GLU A 335 -13.82 -34.49 7.09
C GLU A 335 -14.82 -33.36 6.88
N LYS A 336 -15.12 -32.58 7.92
CA LYS A 336 -16.00 -31.40 7.82
C LYS A 336 -15.41 -30.35 6.90
N MET A 337 -14.09 -30.14 6.96
CA MET A 337 -13.39 -29.21 6.06
C MET A 337 -13.50 -29.66 4.61
N LEU A 338 -13.28 -30.95 4.31
CA LEU A 338 -13.39 -31.49 2.96
C LEU A 338 -14.82 -31.36 2.41
N GLN A 339 -15.84 -31.64 3.22
CA GLN A 339 -17.24 -31.47 2.84
C GLN A 339 -17.56 -30.00 2.50
N TYR A 340 -17.07 -29.06 3.32
CA TYR A 340 -17.26 -27.63 3.07
C TYR A 340 -16.58 -27.16 1.78
N LEU A 341 -15.32 -27.58 1.55
CA LEU A 341 -14.57 -27.22 0.35
C LEU A 341 -15.21 -27.79 -0.92
N ARG A 342 -15.73 -29.03 -0.87
CA ARG A 342 -16.46 -29.64 -1.98
C ARG A 342 -17.69 -28.83 -2.36
N ARG A 343 -18.50 -28.43 -1.36
CA ARG A 343 -19.70 -27.59 -1.58
C ARG A 343 -19.37 -26.25 -2.25
N ILE A 344 -18.23 -25.63 -1.91
CA ILE A 344 -17.80 -24.38 -2.56
C ILE A 344 -17.40 -24.62 -4.02
N ASP A 345 -16.69 -25.71 -4.29
CA ASP A 345 -16.26 -26.05 -5.64
C ASP A 345 -17.49 -26.34 -6.53
N ASP A 346 -18.49 -27.06 -6.01
CA ASP A 346 -19.73 -27.39 -6.72
C ASP A 346 -20.58 -26.14 -7.09
N VAL A 347 -20.72 -25.19 -6.16
CA VAL A 347 -21.48 -23.94 -6.40
C VAL A 347 -20.85 -23.11 -7.52
N LYS A 348 -19.51 -23.07 -7.61
CA LYS A 348 -18.80 -22.33 -8.66
C LYS A 348 -18.93 -22.96 -10.04
N THR A 349 -18.98 -24.29 -10.11
CA THR A 349 -19.23 -24.97 -11.39
C THR A 349 -20.65 -24.72 -11.91
N GLN A 350 -21.63 -24.62 -11.01
CA GLN A 350 -23.02 -24.38 -11.40
C GLN A 350 -23.26 -22.94 -11.88
N THR A 351 -22.69 -21.92 -11.21
CA THR A 351 -22.83 -20.51 -11.65
C THR A 351 -22.13 -20.21 -12.98
N GLN A 352 -21.17 -21.03 -13.41
CA GLN A 352 -20.54 -20.90 -14.73
C GLN A 352 -21.36 -21.56 -15.86
N GLN A 353 -22.18 -22.56 -15.54
CA GLN A 353 -23.07 -23.18 -16.52
C GLN A 353 -24.34 -22.35 -16.74
N ASP A 354 -24.87 -21.73 -15.69
CA ASP A 354 -26.09 -20.91 -15.78
C ASP A 354 -25.88 -19.57 -16.53
N ASN A 355 -24.63 -19.16 -16.78
CA ASN A 355 -24.30 -17.94 -17.56
C ASN A 355 -23.94 -18.23 -19.03
N ILE A 356 -24.08 -19.48 -19.51
CA ILE A 356 -23.77 -19.88 -20.89
C ILE A 356 -25.03 -20.22 -21.70
N GLY A 357 -26.22 -20.19 -21.10
CA GLY A 357 -27.47 -20.51 -21.81
C GLY A 357 -28.64 -19.66 -21.38
N ASP A 358 -28.75 -18.43 -21.89
CA ASP A 358 -30.04 -17.71 -21.93
C ASP A 358 -30.08 -16.54 -22.94
N ASP A 359 -29.59 -16.76 -24.17
CA ASP A 359 -29.67 -15.77 -25.26
C ASP A 359 -30.22 -16.35 -26.58
N LYS A 360 -30.98 -17.46 -26.51
CA LYS A 360 -31.67 -18.02 -27.68
C LYS A 360 -32.98 -18.69 -27.30
N GLU A 361 -34.03 -17.90 -27.09
CA GLU A 361 -35.41 -18.29 -27.39
C GLU A 361 -36.35 -17.12 -27.11
N ASP A 362 -36.42 -16.15 -28.04
CA ASP A 362 -37.55 -15.22 -28.13
C ASP A 362 -37.57 -14.49 -29.49
N GLU A 363 -37.78 -15.24 -30.58
CA GLU A 363 -38.34 -14.68 -31.82
C GLU A 363 -39.36 -15.65 -32.42
N LYS A 364 -40.55 -15.66 -31.81
CA LYS A 364 -41.80 -16.07 -32.46
C LYS A 364 -42.64 -14.82 -32.74
N CYS A 365 -42.39 -14.18 -33.87
CA CYS A 365 -43.35 -13.26 -34.49
C CYS A 365 -43.46 -13.59 -35.99
N GLU A 366 -44.49 -14.36 -36.30
CA GLU A 366 -45.28 -14.43 -37.53
C GLU A 366 -44.93 -13.48 -38.70
N ASN A 367 -44.43 -14.07 -39.78
CA ASN A 367 -45.15 -14.23 -41.06
C ASN A 367 -45.98 -13.03 -41.57
N ARG A 368 -45.44 -12.24 -42.51
CA ARG A 368 -46.21 -11.66 -43.63
C ARG A 368 -45.32 -11.17 -44.79
N ASN A 369 -45.38 -11.94 -45.88
CA ASN A 369 -45.35 -11.57 -47.31
C ASN A 369 -44.95 -10.13 -47.71
N THR A 370 -43.91 -10.01 -48.55
CA THR A 370 -43.85 -9.41 -49.91
C THR A 370 -42.37 -9.31 -50.31
N ARG A 371 -41.79 -10.10 -51.23
CA ARG A 371 -41.89 -10.09 -52.70
C ARG A 371 -41.65 -8.71 -53.36
N ARG A 372 -40.40 -8.47 -53.78
CA ARG A 372 -39.91 -7.72 -54.97
C ARG A 372 -38.39 -7.54 -54.79
N ASP A 373 -37.57 -8.25 -55.54
CA ASP A 373 -37.06 -7.92 -56.88
C ASP A 373 -36.05 -6.76 -56.87
N ILE A 374 -35.03 -6.90 -57.75
CA ILE A 374 -34.00 -5.95 -58.20
C ILE A 374 -32.64 -6.20 -57.51
N GLU A 375 -31.78 -7.07 -58.05
CA GLU A 375 -30.88 -6.87 -59.21
C GLU A 375 -29.91 -5.67 -59.12
N ASN A 376 -28.62 -6.04 -59.22
CA ASN A 376 -27.58 -5.40 -60.03
C ASN A 376 -26.67 -4.29 -59.48
N THR A 377 -25.41 -4.47 -59.92
CA THR A 377 -24.38 -3.49 -60.24
C THR A 377 -23.59 -2.76 -59.14
N ASN A 378 -22.38 -3.28 -58.90
CA ASN A 378 -21.11 -2.72 -59.41
C ASN A 378 -21.13 -1.23 -59.82
N TYR A 379 -20.37 -0.36 -59.14
CA TYR A 379 -19.43 0.62 -59.71
C TYR A 379 -19.05 1.75 -58.71
N ASN A 380 -17.74 1.87 -58.48
CA ASN A 380 -16.94 3.11 -58.44
C ASN A 380 -17.11 4.23 -57.38
N LYS A 381 -15.89 4.64 -56.96
CA LYS A 381 -15.37 6.02 -56.84
C LYS A 381 -15.60 6.79 -55.53
N ASP A 382 -14.47 6.97 -54.83
CA ASP A 382 -13.84 8.26 -54.61
C ASP A 382 -14.71 9.51 -54.85
N ARG A 383 -15.05 10.21 -53.76
CA ARG A 383 -14.92 11.68 -53.67
C ARG A 383 -15.16 12.20 -52.26
N ASN A 384 -14.04 12.65 -51.66
CA ASN A 384 -13.82 13.96 -51.07
C ASN A 384 -15.02 14.94 -50.95
N GLN A 385 -14.99 15.74 -49.87
CA GLN A 385 -15.88 16.84 -49.42
C GLN A 385 -16.86 16.41 -48.31
N GLY A 386 -16.77 16.85 -47.05
CA GLY A 386 -16.31 18.13 -46.54
C GLY A 386 -17.51 18.95 -46.07
N TRP A 387 -18.15 18.58 -44.95
CA TRP A 387 -19.16 19.43 -44.28
C TRP A 387 -19.04 19.37 -42.76
N LYS A 388 -19.05 20.58 -42.19
CA LYS A 388 -19.00 20.94 -40.78
C LYS A 388 -20.30 20.58 -40.03
N ASN A 389 -20.18 20.59 -38.70
CA ASN A 389 -21.19 20.87 -37.67
C ASN A 389 -22.15 19.74 -37.25
N TYR A 390 -21.92 19.18 -36.06
CA TYR A 390 -22.89 18.93 -34.97
C TYR A 390 -22.02 18.69 -33.70
N LYS A 391 -21.86 19.64 -32.78
CA LYS A 391 -22.75 19.92 -31.63
C LYS A 391 -23.44 18.69 -31.04
N ASP A 392 -23.17 18.49 -29.76
CA ASP A 392 -23.99 17.79 -28.76
C ASP A 392 -24.12 16.27 -28.87
N ASN A 393 -23.25 15.54 -28.14
CA ASN A 393 -23.64 14.30 -27.46
C ASN A 393 -22.68 13.93 -26.31
N ARG A 394 -22.55 14.83 -25.32
CA ARG A 394 -22.09 14.47 -23.96
C ARG A 394 -23.30 14.42 -23.04
N ARG A 395 -24.05 13.32 -23.08
CA ARG A 395 -24.99 12.93 -22.03
C ARG A 395 -25.12 11.41 -22.01
N ASN A 396 -25.13 10.87 -20.79
CA ASN A 396 -25.42 9.49 -20.41
C ASN A 396 -24.21 8.56 -20.25
N ASN A 397 -23.49 8.70 -19.13
CA ASN A 397 -23.21 7.54 -18.28
C ASN A 397 -23.02 7.96 -16.81
N ASP A 398 -24.04 8.60 -16.22
CA ASP A 398 -24.19 8.75 -14.77
C ASP A 398 -25.09 7.62 -14.29
N GLY A 399 -24.49 6.56 -13.76
CA GLY A 399 -25.19 5.37 -13.30
C GLY A 399 -24.46 4.66 -12.17
N TYR A 400 -24.94 4.90 -10.95
CA TYR A 400 -24.94 3.98 -9.81
C TYR A 400 -23.61 3.66 -9.09
N ASN A 401 -23.33 4.38 -8.00
CA ASN A 401 -23.15 3.74 -6.69
C ASN A 401 -23.40 4.70 -5.52
N ARG A 402 -24.67 4.89 -5.15
CA ARG A 402 -25.08 5.47 -3.85
C ARG A 402 -25.29 4.33 -2.86
N ASN A 403 -24.35 4.15 -1.93
CA ASN A 403 -24.60 3.36 -0.73
C ASN A 403 -25.07 4.26 0.41
N TYR A 404 -26.36 4.12 0.70
CA TYR A 404 -27.03 4.59 1.89
C TYR A 404 -26.39 3.99 3.16
N ARG A 405 -25.96 4.81 4.10
CA ARG A 405 -26.01 4.48 5.53
C ARG A 405 -26.73 5.58 6.29
N ARG A 406 -28.03 5.31 6.41
CA ARG A 406 -29.00 5.87 7.34
C ARG A 406 -28.63 5.40 8.75
N TYR A 407 -28.43 6.32 9.69
CA TYR A 407 -28.71 6.07 11.11
C TYR A 407 -29.50 7.27 11.61
N ASP A 408 -30.81 7.09 11.64
CA ASP A 408 -31.74 7.88 12.45
C ASP A 408 -31.61 7.42 13.90
N TYR A 409 -31.25 8.33 14.81
CA TYR A 409 -31.66 8.23 16.21
C TYR A 409 -32.09 9.61 16.70
N ARG A 410 -33.41 9.77 16.79
CA ARG A 410 -34.12 10.90 17.39
C ARG A 410 -34.42 10.50 18.84
N GLY A 411 -33.95 11.28 19.81
CA GLY A 411 -34.21 11.04 21.23
C GLY A 411 -34.01 12.29 22.08
N TYR A 412 -35.08 13.06 22.21
CA TYR A 412 -35.44 14.03 23.27
C TYR A 412 -34.35 14.56 24.23
N GLY A 413 -34.08 15.87 24.11
CA GLY A 413 -34.33 16.87 25.15
C GLY A 413 -33.57 16.80 26.48
N ARG A 414 -32.68 17.79 26.71
CA ARG A 414 -32.66 18.59 27.94
C ARG A 414 -31.80 19.85 27.80
N GLN A 415 -32.39 20.97 28.17
CA GLN A 415 -31.75 22.26 28.45
C GLN A 415 -30.86 22.17 29.70
N ALA A 416 -29.66 22.75 29.64
CA ALA A 416 -28.96 23.47 30.72
C ALA A 416 -27.70 24.10 30.08
N ASN A 417 -27.70 25.41 29.80
CA ASN A 417 -26.91 26.42 30.52
C ASN A 417 -25.64 25.90 31.23
N GLU A 418 -24.48 26.29 30.71
CA GLU A 418 -23.22 26.65 31.42
C GLU A 418 -22.21 27.09 30.33
N GLU A 419 -22.04 28.40 30.15
CA GLU A 419 -20.86 29.15 30.64
C GLU A 419 -19.51 28.72 30.04
N ASN A 420 -19.17 29.33 28.91
CA ASN A 420 -18.01 30.22 28.75
C ASN A 420 -16.79 29.93 29.65
N GLN A 421 -15.78 29.23 29.11
CA GLN A 421 -14.36 29.44 29.45
C GLN A 421 -13.41 28.71 28.48
N GLY A 422 -12.53 29.47 27.82
CA GLY A 422 -11.10 29.10 27.73
C GLY A 422 -10.56 28.42 26.47
N THR A 423 -10.71 29.03 25.30
CA THR A 423 -9.77 28.87 24.18
C THR A 423 -8.40 29.46 24.55
N ASN A 424 -7.41 28.63 24.88
CA ASN A 424 -5.98 29.02 25.02
C ASN A 424 -5.03 27.79 25.08
N GLN A 425 -5.24 26.76 24.27
CA GLN A 425 -4.35 25.57 24.24
C GLN A 425 -3.60 25.33 22.92
N ASP A 426 -3.90 26.08 21.85
CA ASP A 426 -3.26 25.83 20.54
C ASP A 426 -1.98 26.64 20.29
N GLU A 427 -1.78 27.80 20.94
CA GLU A 427 -0.53 28.59 20.76
C GLU A 427 0.71 27.92 21.39
N ASN A 428 0.52 27.05 22.39
CA ASN A 428 1.64 26.42 23.12
C ASN A 428 2.21 25.16 22.42
N GLN A 429 1.54 24.66 21.37
CA GLN A 429 2.04 23.54 20.56
C GLN A 429 2.87 24.02 19.35
N GLU A 430 2.66 25.25 18.88
CA GLU A 430 3.38 25.81 17.75
C GLU A 430 4.77 26.33 18.15
N GLU A 431 4.91 26.87 19.38
CA GLU A 431 6.20 27.31 19.93
C GLU A 431 7.17 26.13 20.15
N LYS A 432 6.66 24.99 20.66
CA LYS A 432 7.45 23.75 20.80
C LYS A 432 7.87 23.15 19.46
N ARG A 433 7.06 23.28 18.40
CA ARG A 433 7.40 22.82 17.04
C ARG A 433 8.48 23.69 16.39
N ASN A 434 8.51 24.98 16.70
CA ASN A 434 9.52 25.90 16.17
C ASN A 434 10.87 25.75 16.88
N GLU A 435 10.87 25.43 18.18
CA GLU A 435 12.12 25.08 18.89
C GLU A 435 12.76 23.79 18.36
N THR A 436 11.99 22.75 18.05
CA THR A 436 12.54 21.49 17.54
C THR A 436 13.23 21.67 16.18
N LYS A 437 12.62 22.46 15.30
CA LYS A 437 13.19 22.79 13.98
C LYS A 437 14.48 23.62 14.09
N LYS A 438 14.56 24.52 15.08
CA LYS A 438 15.77 25.34 15.31
C LYS A 438 16.95 24.49 15.79
N THR A 439 16.70 23.48 16.64
CA THR A 439 17.73 22.51 17.04
C THR A 439 18.19 21.60 15.91
N GLU A 440 17.33 21.22 14.96
CA GLU A 440 17.75 20.43 13.80
C GLU A 440 18.63 21.24 12.83
N TRP A 441 18.32 22.51 12.60
CA TRP A 441 19.13 23.38 11.74
C TRP A 441 20.54 23.60 12.28
N ASN A 442 20.68 23.85 13.59
CA ASN A 442 22.01 24.01 14.22
C ASN A 442 22.86 22.73 14.12
N ARG A 443 22.21 21.55 14.17
CA ARG A 443 22.90 20.26 14.05
C ARG A 443 23.41 19.98 12.64
N ILE A 444 22.67 20.45 11.63
CA ILE A 444 23.11 20.35 10.23
C ILE A 444 24.30 21.28 9.99
N GLU A 445 24.26 22.52 10.50
CA GLU A 445 25.39 23.46 10.40
C GLU A 445 26.68 22.88 10.99
N GLU A 446 26.64 22.32 12.20
CA GLU A 446 27.80 21.67 12.84
C GLU A 446 28.40 20.54 12.01
N ILE A 447 27.57 19.71 11.37
CA ILE A 447 28.04 18.61 10.50
C ILE A 447 28.68 19.17 9.23
N THR A 448 28.09 20.20 8.62
CA THR A 448 28.70 20.85 7.44
C THR A 448 30.00 21.56 7.76
N THR A 449 30.14 22.20 8.93
CA THR A 449 31.38 22.85 9.34
C THR A 449 32.49 21.83 9.63
N ALA A 450 32.16 20.68 10.22
CA ALA A 450 33.11 19.60 10.47
C ALA A 450 33.65 18.93 9.19
N MET A 451 32.96 19.04 8.06
CA MET A 451 33.38 18.47 6.78
C MET A 451 34.31 19.38 5.95
N VAL A 452 34.59 20.61 6.39
CA VAL A 452 35.35 21.63 5.63
C VAL A 452 36.72 21.95 6.26
N GLU A 453 37.29 21.06 7.09
CA GLU A 453 38.72 21.15 7.46
C GLU A 453 39.59 20.33 6.48
N PRO A 454 40.39 20.97 5.61
CA PRO A 454 41.32 20.25 4.74
C PRO A 454 42.57 19.84 5.51
N GLY A 455 42.77 18.52 5.60
CA GLY A 455 44.03 17.91 6.03
C GLY A 455 45.19 18.40 5.17
N SER A 456 46.02 19.27 5.75
CA SER A 456 47.34 19.61 5.24
C SER A 456 48.36 19.48 6.37
N LYS A 457 48.85 18.27 6.57
CA LYS A 457 50.15 18.03 7.20
C LYS A 457 50.94 17.08 6.32
N ASN A 458 51.71 17.70 5.43
CA ASN A 458 52.84 17.10 4.74
C ASN A 458 53.79 16.47 5.77
N GLN A 459 54.06 15.18 5.62
CA GLN A 459 55.24 14.54 6.20
C GLN A 459 56.36 14.59 5.17
N ASN A 460 57.47 15.23 5.55
CA ASN A 460 58.77 15.00 4.94
C ASN A 460 59.24 13.59 5.30
N PHE A 461 59.58 12.79 4.30
CA PHE A 461 60.74 11.89 4.29
C PHE A 461 61.12 11.56 2.84
#